data_AF-A0AAN0JR61-F1
#
_entry.id   AF-A0AAN0JR61-F1
#
_cell.length_a   1.000
_cell.length_b   1.000
_cell.length_c   1.000
_cell.angle_alpha   90.00
_cell.angle_beta   90.00
_cell.angle_gamma   90.00
#
_symmetry.space_group_name_H-M   'P 1'
#
loop_
_entity.id
_entity.type
_entity.pdbx_description
1 polymer ?
#
loop_
_entity_poly.entity_id
_entity_poly.type
_entity_poly.pdbx_seq_one_letter_code
_entity_poly.pdbx_strand_id
1 'polypeptide(L)'
;MGQTFFKVGSIMMNNPQSPSIDNIKSVLHTYDKALRPQVAQCQDIRELLELVCDSCQLDDISVLEFFVNEFNIEEAKSVIKEYKKAIEELKATKLSQCLNERISYASPLECEIVTIFVDEVANKSVFNDVKRLSSAVFKDLSQHIRLNVVEDDNSFTITCSFPLILSEQLITAALNNIDVLKENKVKKLTIGYCTVYEVNDTSTPTKCGLMKQMMLSLNVQLINSTAENTTIKKEAKLLKEKAESSKNEADLLKKEAESLKKESGSLKETLDTKNKMLSAYKAESDKLEKKAGINNVIAIVH
;
A
#
# COMPACT_ATOMS: atom_id res chain seq x y z
N MET A 1 -20.95 -3.93 13.87
CA MET A 1 -21.45 -5.13 14.57
C MET A 1 -22.87 -4.97 15.09
N GLY A 2 -23.17 -4.02 15.99
CA GLY A 2 -24.52 -3.89 16.59
C GLY A 2 -25.68 -3.79 15.59
N GLN A 3 -25.55 -3.00 14.53
CA GLN A 3 -26.58 -2.93 13.47
C GLN A 3 -26.80 -4.27 12.74
N THR A 4 -25.76 -5.07 12.55
CA THR A 4 -25.84 -6.41 11.95
C THR A 4 -26.67 -7.34 12.83
N PHE A 5 -26.38 -7.37 14.13
CA PHE A 5 -27.14 -8.15 15.10
C PHE A 5 -28.59 -7.69 15.19
N PHE A 6 -28.84 -6.38 15.20
CA PHE A 6 -30.19 -5.83 15.19
C PHE A 6 -30.99 -6.24 13.95
N LYS A 7 -30.39 -6.15 12.75
CA LYS A 7 -31.02 -6.59 11.50
C LYS A 7 -31.31 -8.09 11.51
N VAL A 8 -30.35 -8.92 11.90
CA VAL A 8 -30.53 -10.37 11.99
C VAL A 8 -31.62 -10.71 13.01
N GLY A 9 -31.60 -10.10 14.19
CA GLY A 9 -32.64 -10.30 15.20
C GLY A 9 -34.02 -9.90 14.72
N SER A 10 -34.13 -8.79 13.99
CA SER A 10 -35.39 -8.36 13.38
C SER A 10 -35.90 -9.36 12.35
N ILE A 11 -35.02 -9.93 11.52
CA ILE A 11 -35.37 -10.99 10.57
C ILE A 11 -35.85 -12.24 11.32
N MET A 12 -35.10 -12.67 12.33
CA MET A 12 -35.44 -13.84 13.14
C MET A 12 -36.81 -13.69 13.81
N MET A 13 -37.13 -12.53 14.38
CA MET A 13 -38.41 -12.32 15.06
C MET A 13 -39.61 -12.23 14.09
N ASN A 14 -39.39 -11.81 12.84
CA ASN A 14 -40.47 -11.65 11.85
C ASN A 14 -40.64 -12.88 10.93
N ASN A 15 -39.70 -13.84 10.97
CA ASN A 15 -39.78 -15.04 10.14
C ASN A 15 -40.80 -16.05 10.72
N PRO A 16 -41.80 -16.50 9.95
CA PRO A 16 -42.77 -17.52 10.40
C PRO A 16 -42.13 -18.88 10.73
N GLN A 17 -40.96 -19.17 10.15
CA GLN A 17 -40.16 -20.37 10.40
C GLN A 17 -39.05 -20.10 11.43
N SER A 18 -39.20 -19.05 12.23
CA SER A 18 -38.21 -18.70 13.24
C SER A 18 -38.07 -19.82 14.28
N PRO A 19 -36.82 -20.12 14.68
CA PRO A 19 -36.59 -21.13 15.69
C PRO A 19 -37.18 -20.68 17.03
N SER A 20 -37.75 -21.64 17.76
CA SER A 20 -38.18 -21.39 19.13
C SER A 20 -37.00 -21.00 20.01
N ILE A 21 -37.27 -20.26 21.08
CA ILE A 21 -36.25 -19.91 22.07
C ILE A 21 -35.52 -21.15 22.59
N ASP A 22 -36.22 -22.26 22.84
CA ASP A 22 -35.65 -23.51 23.33
C ASP A 22 -34.69 -24.15 22.31
N ASN A 23 -35.02 -24.07 21.02
CA ASN A 23 -34.14 -24.54 19.96
C ASN A 23 -32.85 -23.71 19.92
N ILE A 24 -32.95 -22.38 19.99
CA ILE A 24 -31.78 -21.49 20.02
C ILE A 24 -30.92 -21.79 21.25
N LYS A 25 -31.53 -21.97 22.44
CA LYS A 25 -30.82 -22.35 23.67
C LYS A 25 -30.08 -23.68 23.51
N SER A 26 -30.70 -24.68 22.90
CA SER A 26 -30.10 -25.99 22.62
C SER A 26 -28.87 -25.87 21.72
N VAL A 27 -28.95 -25.06 20.66
CA VAL A 27 -27.85 -24.81 19.75
C VAL A 27 -26.70 -24.06 20.45
N LEU A 28 -27.00 -23.03 21.27
CA LEU A 28 -26.00 -22.34 22.08
C LEU A 28 -25.26 -23.28 23.04
N HIS A 29 -25.99 -24.18 23.71
CA HIS A 29 -25.40 -25.19 24.59
C HIS A 29 -24.46 -26.16 23.87
N THR A 30 -24.69 -26.39 22.59
CA THR A 30 -23.87 -27.26 21.75
C THR A 30 -22.63 -26.52 21.26
N TYR A 31 -22.79 -25.24 20.91
CA TYR A 31 -21.69 -24.38 20.46
C TYR A 31 -20.67 -24.11 21.57
N ASP A 32 -21.13 -23.57 22.71
CA ASP A 32 -20.27 -23.28 23.85
C ASP A 32 -20.95 -23.66 25.17
N LYS A 33 -20.40 -24.69 25.80
CA LYS A 33 -20.87 -25.19 27.09
C LYS A 33 -20.66 -24.19 28.23
N ALA A 34 -19.72 -23.25 28.09
CA ALA A 34 -19.47 -22.21 29.09
C ALA A 34 -20.62 -21.20 29.19
N LEU A 35 -21.37 -20.98 28.11
CA LEU A 35 -22.50 -20.04 28.08
C LEU A 35 -23.76 -20.56 28.80
N ARG A 36 -23.80 -21.85 29.18
CA ARG A 36 -24.96 -22.51 29.81
C ARG A 36 -25.64 -21.69 30.93
N PRO A 37 -24.92 -21.12 31.91
CA PRO A 37 -25.56 -20.36 32.98
C PRO A 37 -26.24 -19.08 32.49
N GLN A 38 -25.67 -18.41 31.49
CA GLN A 38 -26.21 -17.16 30.93
C GLN A 38 -27.40 -17.46 30.00
N VAL A 39 -27.28 -18.47 29.15
CA VAL A 39 -28.35 -18.92 28.23
C VAL A 39 -29.61 -19.33 29.00
N ALA A 40 -29.46 -19.94 30.17
CA ALA A 40 -30.58 -20.31 31.03
C ALA A 40 -31.36 -19.09 31.55
N GLN A 41 -30.69 -17.95 31.74
CA GLN A 41 -31.29 -16.72 32.27
C GLN A 41 -32.05 -15.93 31.20
N CYS A 42 -31.70 -16.09 29.92
CA CYS A 42 -32.34 -15.36 28.84
C CYS A 42 -33.83 -15.73 28.68
N GLN A 43 -34.70 -14.73 28.66
CA GLN A 43 -36.15 -14.87 28.57
C GLN A 43 -36.70 -14.78 27.15
N ASP A 44 -35.97 -14.12 26.25
CA ASP A 44 -36.39 -13.95 24.86
C ASP A 44 -35.21 -14.07 23.87
N ILE A 45 -35.54 -14.02 22.59
CA ILE A 45 -34.57 -14.12 21.49
C ILE A 45 -33.60 -12.93 21.49
N ARG A 46 -34.04 -11.74 21.95
CA ARG A 46 -33.20 -10.54 21.96
C ARG A 46 -32.09 -10.68 23.00
N GLU A 47 -32.42 -11.12 24.21
CA GLU A 47 -31.44 -11.40 25.25
C GLU A 47 -30.44 -12.48 24.82
N LEU A 48 -30.90 -13.52 24.10
CA LEU A 48 -29.99 -14.53 23.53
C LEU A 48 -29.06 -13.95 22.46
N LEU A 49 -29.58 -13.08 21.57
CA LEU A 49 -28.77 -12.43 20.54
C LEU A 49 -27.79 -11.41 21.11
N GLU A 50 -28.14 -10.75 22.20
CA GLU A 50 -27.23 -9.89 22.97
C GLU A 50 -26.09 -10.72 23.57
N LEU A 51 -26.40 -11.86 24.20
CA LEU A 51 -25.38 -12.80 24.69
C LEU A 51 -24.47 -13.34 23.56
N VAL A 52 -25.04 -13.62 22.39
CA VAL A 52 -24.26 -14.01 21.20
C VAL A 52 -23.38 -12.85 20.74
N CYS A 53 -23.88 -11.62 20.77
CA CYS A 53 -23.11 -10.43 20.40
C CYS A 53 -21.91 -10.24 21.35
N ASP A 54 -22.13 -10.39 22.65
CA ASP A 54 -21.09 -10.23 23.69
C ASP A 54 -20.00 -11.30 23.63
N SER A 55 -20.32 -12.48 23.10
CA SER A 55 -19.36 -13.58 22.89
C SER A 55 -18.61 -13.50 21.56
N CYS A 56 -19.05 -12.64 20.64
CA CYS A 56 -18.41 -12.45 19.35
C CYS A 56 -17.31 -11.38 19.40
N GLN A 57 -16.40 -11.45 18.43
CA GLN A 57 -15.38 -10.42 18.20
C GLN A 57 -15.84 -9.48 17.09
N LEU A 58 -15.30 -8.25 17.05
CA LEU A 58 -15.68 -7.27 16.03
C LEU A 58 -15.50 -7.78 14.59
N ASP A 59 -14.47 -8.55 14.30
CA ASP A 59 -14.20 -9.12 12.96
C ASP A 59 -14.48 -10.63 12.87
N ASP A 60 -15.02 -11.24 13.92
CA ASP A 60 -15.46 -12.63 13.91
C ASP A 60 -16.85 -12.78 14.54
N ILE A 61 -17.83 -12.89 13.66
CA ILE A 61 -19.24 -13.16 13.99
C ILE A 61 -19.63 -14.61 13.68
N SER A 62 -18.68 -15.55 13.73
CA SER A 62 -18.90 -16.97 13.41
C SER A 62 -20.00 -17.61 14.24
N VAL A 63 -20.17 -17.19 15.50
CA VAL A 63 -21.28 -17.64 16.34
C VAL A 63 -22.62 -17.29 15.68
N LEU A 64 -22.82 -16.02 15.31
CA LEU A 64 -24.04 -15.55 14.65
C LEU A 64 -24.26 -16.23 13.29
N GLU A 65 -23.19 -16.45 12.53
CA GLU A 65 -23.26 -17.17 11.26
C GLU A 65 -23.69 -18.62 11.43
N PHE A 66 -23.14 -19.31 12.44
CA PHE A 66 -23.55 -20.67 12.77
C PHE A 66 -25.04 -20.72 13.08
N PHE A 67 -25.58 -19.78 13.87
CA PHE A 67 -27.01 -19.68 14.15
C PHE A 67 -27.86 -19.55 12.89
N VAL A 68 -27.50 -18.61 12.02
CA VAL A 68 -28.26 -18.34 10.80
C VAL A 68 -28.25 -19.55 9.84
N ASN A 69 -27.14 -20.29 9.80
CA ASN A 69 -27.02 -21.48 8.97
C ASN A 69 -27.79 -22.68 9.54
N GLU A 70 -27.67 -22.94 10.84
CA GLU A 70 -28.34 -24.06 11.52
C GLU A 70 -29.87 -23.95 11.39
N PHE A 71 -30.39 -22.72 11.50
CA PHE A 71 -31.83 -22.45 11.36
C PHE A 71 -32.26 -22.08 9.94
N ASN A 72 -31.35 -22.19 8.97
CA ASN A 72 -31.59 -21.93 7.55
C ASN A 72 -32.31 -20.60 7.25
N ILE A 73 -31.89 -19.51 7.90
CA ILE A 73 -32.51 -18.20 7.79
C ILE A 73 -31.91 -17.45 6.60
N GLU A 74 -32.39 -17.76 5.39
CA GLU A 74 -31.83 -17.26 4.12
C GLU A 74 -31.66 -15.74 4.06
N GLU A 75 -32.65 -14.99 4.54
CA GLU A 75 -32.61 -13.52 4.56
C GLU A 75 -31.43 -12.99 5.39
N ALA A 76 -31.15 -13.63 6.53
CA ALA A 76 -30.06 -13.24 7.43
C ALA A 76 -28.68 -13.63 6.88
N LYS A 77 -28.57 -14.66 6.03
CA LYS A 77 -27.30 -15.06 5.39
C LYS A 77 -26.73 -13.90 4.55
N SER A 78 -27.59 -13.13 3.90
CA SER A 78 -27.18 -11.96 3.11
C SER A 78 -26.55 -10.87 3.98
N VAL A 79 -27.12 -10.60 5.17
CA VAL A 79 -26.64 -9.60 6.12
C VAL A 79 -25.26 -9.99 6.70
N ILE A 80 -25.07 -11.27 7.02
CA ILE A 80 -23.76 -11.79 7.48
C ILE A 80 -22.70 -11.64 6.38
N LYS A 81 -23.06 -11.98 5.14
CA LYS A 81 -22.15 -11.87 4.00
C LYS A 81 -21.73 -10.42 3.76
N GLU A 82 -22.66 -9.48 3.83
CA GLU A 82 -22.38 -8.04 3.73
C GLU A 82 -21.40 -7.59 4.82
N TYR A 83 -21.64 -8.01 6.07
CA TYR A 83 -20.76 -7.67 7.19
C TYR A 83 -19.33 -8.20 7.00
N LYS A 84 -19.19 -9.49 6.66
CA LYS A 84 -17.88 -10.10 6.41
C LYS A 84 -17.15 -9.43 5.26
N LYS A 85 -17.87 -9.08 4.19
CA LYS A 85 -17.30 -8.35 3.06
C LYS A 85 -16.77 -6.98 3.49
N ALA A 86 -17.52 -6.23 4.30
CA ALA A 86 -17.08 -4.94 4.81
C ALA A 86 -15.81 -5.05 5.68
N ILE A 87 -15.71 -6.09 6.51
CA ILE A 87 -14.50 -6.37 7.31
C ILE A 87 -13.29 -6.70 6.43
N GLU A 88 -13.45 -7.51 5.39
CA GLU A 88 -12.37 -7.83 4.46
C GLU A 88 -11.96 -6.62 3.61
N GLU A 89 -12.91 -5.79 3.17
CA GLU A 89 -12.65 -4.51 2.51
C GLU A 89 -11.87 -3.56 3.42
N LEU A 90 -12.23 -3.47 4.70
CA LEU A 90 -11.49 -2.70 5.69
C LEU A 90 -10.04 -3.20 5.82
N LYS A 91 -9.85 -4.52 5.97
CA LYS A 91 -8.51 -5.14 6.07
C LYS A 91 -7.67 -4.98 4.81
N ALA A 92 -8.29 -4.94 3.64
CA ALA A 92 -7.62 -4.74 2.35
C ALA A 92 -7.31 -3.28 2.04
N THR A 93 -7.97 -2.33 2.72
CA THR A 93 -7.78 -0.90 2.50
C THR A 93 -6.38 -0.48 2.94
N LYS A 94 -5.57 -0.02 1.99
CA LYS A 94 -4.23 0.51 2.29
C LYS A 94 -4.35 1.96 2.72
N LEU A 95 -3.55 2.40 3.69
CA LEU A 95 -3.54 3.82 4.09
C LEU A 95 -3.19 4.77 2.93
N SER A 96 -2.35 4.32 1.98
CA SER A 96 -2.06 5.07 0.75
C SER A 96 -3.25 5.22 -0.20
N GLN A 97 -4.34 4.48 0.01
CA GLN A 97 -5.61 4.68 -0.70
C GLN A 97 -6.49 5.67 0.05
N CYS A 98 -6.36 5.76 1.38
CA CYS A 98 -7.07 6.75 2.20
C CYS A 98 -6.43 8.14 2.14
N LEU A 99 -5.10 8.18 2.00
CA LEU A 99 -4.32 9.41 1.87
C LEU A 99 -3.90 9.53 0.41
N ASN A 100 -4.20 10.66 -0.23
CA ASN A 100 -3.76 10.96 -1.61
C ASN A 100 -2.24 11.24 -1.70
N GLU A 101 -1.44 10.61 -0.84
CA GLU A 101 -0.02 10.90 -0.66
C GLU A 101 0.83 9.65 -0.50
N ARG A 102 2.07 9.75 -0.99
CA ARG A 102 3.10 8.76 -0.73
C ARG A 102 3.67 9.02 0.65
N ILE A 103 3.30 8.16 1.59
CA ILE A 103 3.90 8.15 2.92
C ILE A 103 5.32 7.60 2.76
N SER A 104 6.34 8.47 2.82
CA SER A 104 7.72 8.01 2.98
C SER A 104 7.93 7.49 4.40
N TYR A 105 8.92 6.63 4.58
CA TYR A 105 9.30 6.13 5.89
C TYR A 105 9.98 7.27 6.67
N ALA A 106 9.19 8.06 7.38
CA ALA A 106 9.69 9.07 8.31
C ALA A 106 10.36 8.37 9.50
N SER A 107 11.47 8.92 9.99
CA SER A 107 12.08 8.41 11.22
C SER A 107 11.06 8.47 12.37
N PRO A 108 11.07 7.56 13.36
CA PRO A 108 10.24 7.71 14.56
C PRO A 108 10.42 9.06 15.28
N LEU A 109 11.57 9.72 15.08
CA LEU A 109 11.85 11.08 15.59
C LEU A 109 11.10 12.19 14.83
N GLU A 110 10.55 11.86 13.67
CA GLU A 110 9.71 12.71 12.82
C GLU A 110 8.24 12.31 12.92
N CYS A 111 7.86 11.48 13.91
CA CYS A 111 6.48 11.15 14.18
C CYS A 111 5.90 12.05 15.27
N GLU A 112 4.61 12.32 15.17
CA GLU A 112 3.80 12.92 16.23
C GLU A 112 2.70 11.97 16.71
N ILE A 113 2.00 12.37 17.77
CA ILE A 113 0.96 11.55 18.40
C ILE A 113 -0.42 12.19 18.18
N VAL A 114 -1.36 11.39 17.66
CA VAL A 114 -2.79 11.64 17.79
C VAL A 114 -3.25 11.07 19.13
N THR A 115 -4.02 11.84 19.88
CA THR A 115 -4.66 11.39 21.11
C THR A 115 -6.16 11.62 21.03
N ILE A 116 -6.93 10.55 21.18
CA ILE A 116 -8.39 10.55 21.21
C ILE A 116 -8.81 10.12 22.61
N PHE A 117 -9.43 11.03 23.36
CA PHE A 117 -9.97 10.75 24.66
C PHE A 117 -11.49 10.55 24.55
N VAL A 118 -11.96 9.40 25.04
CA VAL A 118 -13.36 9.01 25.05
C VAL A 118 -13.78 8.76 26.48
N ASP A 119 -14.80 9.49 26.95
CA ASP A 119 -15.35 9.34 28.29
C ASP A 119 -16.48 8.33 28.29
N GLU A 120 -16.12 7.08 28.05
CA GLU A 120 -17.04 5.95 28.03
C GLU A 120 -16.31 4.70 28.54
N VAL A 121 -17.06 3.83 29.20
CA VAL A 121 -16.58 2.51 29.60
C VAL A 121 -16.74 1.58 28.40
N ALA A 122 -15.64 1.00 27.93
CA ALA A 122 -15.67 -0.01 26.89
C ALA A 122 -15.17 -1.35 27.44
N ASN A 123 -15.74 -2.45 26.92
CA ASN A 123 -15.32 -3.79 27.32
C ASN A 123 -13.89 -4.06 26.84
N LYS A 124 -13.06 -4.65 27.70
CA LYS A 124 -11.69 -5.04 27.39
C LYS A 124 -11.57 -5.92 26.13
N SER A 125 -12.58 -6.73 25.82
CA SER A 125 -12.64 -7.51 24.56
C SER A 125 -12.62 -6.61 23.32
N VAL A 126 -13.37 -5.51 23.34
CA VAL A 126 -13.46 -4.52 22.24
C VAL A 126 -12.10 -3.89 21.98
N PHE A 127 -11.32 -3.57 23.01
CA PHE A 127 -9.97 -3.01 22.82
C PHE A 127 -9.02 -4.00 22.15
N ASN A 128 -9.08 -5.28 22.53
CA ASN A 128 -8.26 -6.31 21.90
C ASN A 128 -8.62 -6.48 20.41
N ASP A 129 -9.92 -6.41 20.10
CA ASP A 129 -10.40 -6.48 18.72
C ASP A 129 -9.96 -5.27 17.90
N VAL A 130 -10.11 -4.05 18.42
CA VAL A 130 -9.64 -2.82 17.78
C VAL A 130 -8.13 -2.90 17.53
N LYS A 131 -7.35 -3.37 18.50
CA LYS A 131 -5.89 -3.53 18.35
C LYS A 131 -5.54 -4.54 17.26
N ARG A 132 -6.23 -5.67 17.19
CA ARG A 132 -6.03 -6.69 16.15
C ARG A 132 -6.41 -6.16 14.76
N LEU A 133 -7.60 -5.57 14.63
CA LEU A 133 -8.08 -4.97 13.39
C LEU A 133 -7.13 -3.88 12.89
N SER A 134 -6.70 -2.99 13.78
CA SER A 134 -5.72 -1.95 13.47
C SER A 134 -4.40 -2.55 13.01
N SER A 135 -3.93 -3.62 13.66
CA SER A 135 -2.70 -4.31 13.24
C SER A 135 -2.82 -4.92 11.84
N ALA A 136 -4.00 -5.38 11.44
CA ALA A 136 -4.26 -5.87 10.09
C ALA A 136 -4.27 -4.72 9.06
N VAL A 137 -5.00 -3.64 9.35
CA VAL A 137 -5.11 -2.46 8.47
C VAL A 137 -3.75 -1.76 8.29
N PHE A 138 -2.97 -1.64 9.36
CA PHE A 138 -1.68 -0.94 9.35
C PHE A 138 -0.48 -1.88 9.20
N LYS A 139 -0.66 -3.13 8.77
CA LYS A 139 0.41 -4.15 8.74
C LYS A 139 1.67 -3.65 8.01
N ASP A 140 1.50 -3.04 6.83
CA ASP A 140 2.58 -2.51 5.98
C ASP A 140 3.27 -1.26 6.58
N LEU A 141 2.65 -0.64 7.59
CA LEU A 141 3.08 0.60 8.27
C LEU A 141 3.29 0.41 9.77
N SER A 142 3.31 -0.84 10.24
CA SER A 142 3.32 -1.23 11.67
C SER A 142 4.52 -0.66 12.46
N GLN A 143 5.61 -0.29 11.78
CA GLN A 143 6.74 0.41 12.39
C GLN A 143 6.46 1.89 12.74
N HIS A 144 5.50 2.54 12.07
CA HIS A 144 5.22 3.99 12.20
C HIS A 144 3.87 4.28 12.87
N ILE A 145 2.91 3.37 12.74
CA ILE A 145 1.56 3.51 13.31
C ILE A 145 1.40 2.53 14.47
N ARG A 146 1.55 3.03 15.70
CA ARG A 146 1.29 2.28 16.93
C ARG A 146 0.02 2.79 17.57
N LEU A 147 -0.99 1.92 17.61
CA LEU A 147 -2.24 2.16 18.34
C LEU A 147 -2.12 1.60 19.75
N ASN A 148 -2.11 2.47 20.75
CA ASN A 148 -2.22 2.06 22.15
C ASN A 148 -3.53 2.59 22.73
N VAL A 149 -4.24 1.71 23.42
CA VAL A 149 -5.41 2.09 24.21
C VAL A 149 -5.01 2.01 25.68
N VAL A 150 -5.20 3.12 26.39
CA VAL A 150 -5.02 3.21 27.84
C VAL A 150 -6.41 3.32 28.45
N GLU A 151 -6.74 2.37 29.31
CA GLU A 151 -8.02 2.28 30.01
C GLU A 151 -7.87 2.92 31.40
N ASP A 152 -8.82 3.77 31.74
CA ASP A 152 -9.02 4.36 33.07
C ASP A 152 -10.41 3.92 33.59
N ASP A 153 -10.70 4.17 34.87
CA ASP A 153 -11.91 3.66 35.55
C ASP A 153 -13.23 3.91 34.80
N ASN A 154 -13.34 5.03 34.08
CA ASN A 154 -14.56 5.48 33.41
C ASN A 154 -14.34 5.96 31.97
N SER A 155 -13.13 5.81 31.44
CA SER A 155 -12.74 6.40 30.15
C SER A 155 -11.61 5.62 29.51
N PHE A 156 -11.35 5.90 28.24
CA PHE A 156 -10.14 5.39 27.60
C PHE A 156 -9.53 6.41 26.64
N THR A 157 -8.23 6.27 26.46
CA THR A 157 -7.44 7.09 25.55
C THR A 157 -6.84 6.22 24.45
N ILE A 158 -7.15 6.55 23.20
CA ILE A 158 -6.50 5.96 22.03
C ILE A 158 -5.36 6.89 21.62
N THR A 159 -4.16 6.35 21.54
CA THR A 159 -2.98 7.05 21.00
C THR A 159 -2.53 6.39 19.71
N CYS A 160 -2.16 7.22 18.73
CA CYS A 160 -1.68 6.76 17.43
C CYS A 160 -0.47 7.59 17.01
N SER A 161 0.67 6.95 16.73
CA SER A 161 1.84 7.63 16.15
C SER A 161 1.68 7.79 14.63
N PHE A 162 2.09 8.93 14.08
CA PHE A 162 2.01 9.19 12.64
C PHE A 162 3.14 10.11 12.16
N PRO A 163 3.59 10.01 10.89
CA PRO A 163 4.57 10.93 10.32
C PRO A 163 4.13 12.40 10.37
N LEU A 164 4.97 13.29 10.91
CA LEU A 164 4.66 14.70 11.12
C LEU A 164 4.19 15.41 9.83
N ILE A 165 4.72 15.01 8.67
CA ILE A 165 4.35 15.54 7.36
C ILE A 165 2.85 15.40 7.05
N LEU A 166 2.15 14.45 7.69
CA LEU A 166 0.72 14.20 7.50
C LEU A 166 -0.19 15.04 8.41
N SER A 167 0.40 15.95 9.19
CA SER A 167 -0.36 16.72 10.20
C SER A 167 -1.51 17.52 9.58
N GLU A 168 -1.29 18.18 8.43
CA GLU A 168 -2.28 19.03 7.80
C GLU A 168 -3.50 18.24 7.31
N GLN A 169 -3.25 17.11 6.65
CA GLN A 169 -4.26 16.22 6.10
C GLN A 169 -5.04 15.53 7.21
N LEU A 170 -4.36 15.10 8.28
CA LEU A 170 -5.02 14.50 9.45
C LEU A 170 -5.89 15.53 10.19
N ILE A 171 -5.40 16.76 10.40
CA ILE A 171 -6.19 17.83 11.01
C ILE A 171 -7.41 18.15 10.13
N THR A 172 -7.22 18.28 8.82
CA THR A 172 -8.31 18.56 7.88
C THR A 172 -9.34 17.43 7.87
N ALA A 173 -8.90 16.17 7.82
CA ALA A 173 -9.77 15.01 7.87
C ALA A 173 -10.53 14.95 9.20
N ALA A 174 -9.88 15.21 10.33
CA ALA A 174 -10.51 15.24 11.64
C ALA A 174 -11.57 16.34 11.74
N LEU A 175 -11.28 17.55 11.23
CA LEU A 175 -12.24 18.65 11.20
C LEU A 175 -13.46 18.33 10.32
N ASN A 176 -13.25 17.73 9.15
CA ASN A 176 -14.34 17.35 8.25
C ASN A 176 -15.25 16.25 8.83
N ASN A 177 -14.73 15.43 9.74
CA ASN A 177 -15.45 14.32 10.36
C ASN A 177 -15.76 14.58 11.84
N ILE A 178 -15.71 15.85 12.28
CA ILE A 178 -15.76 16.14 13.72
C ILE A 178 -17.09 15.76 14.36
N ASP A 179 -18.19 15.88 13.64
CA ASP A 179 -19.52 15.56 14.18
C ASP A 179 -19.67 14.06 14.44
N VAL A 180 -19.07 13.21 13.59
CA VAL A 180 -18.99 11.76 13.83
C VAL A 180 -18.23 11.47 15.13
N LEU A 181 -17.13 12.17 15.38
CA LEU A 181 -16.36 12.00 16.62
C LEU A 181 -17.18 12.42 17.85
N LYS A 182 -17.93 13.52 17.77
CA LYS A 182 -18.83 13.97 18.84
C LYS A 182 -19.95 12.98 19.12
N GLU A 183 -20.58 12.45 18.08
CA GLU A 183 -21.62 11.42 18.19
C GLU A 183 -21.10 10.18 18.91
N ASN A 184 -19.84 9.80 18.65
CA ASN A 184 -19.12 8.68 19.28
C ASN A 184 -18.44 9.06 20.60
N LYS A 185 -18.95 10.05 21.34
CA LYS A 185 -18.53 10.40 22.72
C LYS A 185 -17.06 10.77 22.89
N VAL A 186 -16.35 11.10 21.81
CA VAL A 186 -15.03 11.69 21.91
C VAL A 186 -15.15 13.00 22.67
N LYS A 187 -14.41 13.14 23.76
CA LYS A 187 -14.37 14.37 24.57
C LYS A 187 -13.18 15.25 24.22
N LYS A 188 -12.09 14.67 23.71
CA LYS A 188 -10.92 15.45 23.27
C LYS A 188 -10.20 14.74 22.12
N LEU A 189 -9.78 15.51 21.14
CA LEU A 189 -8.90 15.09 20.06
C LEU A 189 -7.73 16.06 19.94
N THR A 190 -6.50 15.53 20.06
CA THR A 190 -5.26 16.27 19.77
C THR A 190 -4.46 15.58 18.69
N ILE A 191 -3.78 16.36 17.86
CA ILE A 191 -2.88 15.91 16.79
C ILE A 191 -1.56 16.68 16.96
N GLY A 192 -0.56 16.03 17.54
CA GLY A 192 0.66 16.68 18.01
C GLY A 192 0.32 17.83 18.96
N TYR A 193 0.77 19.04 18.62
CA TYR A 193 0.47 20.25 19.38
C TYR A 193 -0.93 20.82 19.14
N CYS A 194 -1.65 20.37 18.12
CA CYS A 194 -2.96 20.92 17.77
C CYS A 194 -4.07 20.24 18.57
N THR A 195 -4.77 20.98 19.43
CA THR A 195 -6.09 20.54 19.93
C THR A 195 -7.14 20.79 18.84
N VAL A 196 -7.64 19.73 18.24
CA VAL A 196 -8.67 19.81 17.19
C VAL A 196 -10.05 19.98 17.81
N TYR A 197 -10.29 19.34 18.95
CA TYR A 197 -11.57 19.36 19.63
C TYR A 197 -11.45 19.04 21.13
N GLU A 198 -12.25 19.70 21.96
CA GLU A 198 -12.39 19.43 23.39
C GLU A 198 -13.78 19.85 23.89
N VAL A 199 -14.48 18.95 24.61
CA VAL A 199 -15.76 19.20 25.28
C VAL A 199 -15.47 20.03 26.53
N ASN A 200 -15.40 21.35 26.37
CA ASN A 200 -15.55 22.41 27.39
C ASN A 200 -15.14 23.81 26.87
N ASP A 201 -14.68 23.93 25.62
CA ASP A 201 -14.35 25.23 25.05
C ASP A 201 -15.62 25.98 24.61
N THR A 202 -16.04 26.94 25.43
CA THR A 202 -16.92 28.06 25.03
C THR A 202 -16.26 29.01 24.02
N SER A 203 -14.98 28.79 23.71
CA SER A 203 -14.33 29.37 22.54
C SER A 203 -14.63 28.51 21.32
N THR A 204 -14.92 29.14 20.18
CA THR A 204 -14.63 28.59 18.84
C THR A 204 -13.39 27.68 18.88
N PRO A 205 -13.32 26.54 18.18
CA PRO A 205 -12.17 25.62 18.23
C PRO A 205 -10.87 26.41 18.04
N THR A 206 -10.26 26.80 19.16
CA THR A 206 -9.15 27.75 19.13
C THR A 206 -7.95 26.86 19.05
N LYS A 207 -7.55 26.55 17.81
CA LYS A 207 -6.20 26.65 17.22
C LYS A 207 -4.98 26.65 18.15
N CYS A 208 -5.06 26.14 19.37
CA CYS A 208 -3.97 26.08 20.32
C CYS A 208 -3.00 25.07 19.73
N GLY A 209 -1.83 25.57 19.35
CA GLY A 209 -0.80 24.79 18.70
C GLY A 209 -1.01 24.45 17.21
N LEU A 210 -2.09 24.88 16.53
CA LEU A 210 -2.24 24.67 15.07
C LEU A 210 -1.07 25.30 14.30
N MET A 211 -0.79 26.58 14.56
CA MET A 211 0.32 27.29 13.93
C MET A 211 1.66 26.63 14.26
N LYS A 212 1.83 26.16 15.50
CA LYS A 212 3.03 25.44 15.94
C LYS A 212 3.17 24.12 15.19
N GLN A 213 2.09 23.35 15.05
CA GLN A 213 2.04 22.07 14.34
C GLN A 213 2.35 22.26 12.86
N MET A 214 1.74 23.25 12.22
CA MET A 214 1.99 23.59 10.81
C MET A 214 3.44 24.04 10.60
N MET A 215 3.98 24.90 11.47
CA MET A 215 5.37 25.33 11.40
C MET A 215 6.36 24.17 11.55
N LEU A 216 6.10 23.25 12.49
CA LEU A 216 6.90 22.04 12.66
C LEU A 216 6.84 21.13 11.43
N SER A 217 5.64 20.87 10.90
CA SER A 217 5.45 20.08 9.68
C SER A 217 6.20 20.68 8.48
N LEU A 218 6.04 21.99 8.25
CA LEU A 218 6.73 22.72 7.17
C LEU A 218 8.25 22.68 7.33
N ASN A 219 8.77 22.80 8.54
CA ASN A 219 10.21 22.72 8.79
C ASN A 219 10.78 21.34 8.45
N VAL A 220 10.07 20.25 8.81
CA VAL A 220 10.50 18.90 8.45
C VAL A 220 10.41 18.67 6.94
N GLN A 221 9.34 19.14 6.29
CA GLN A 221 9.24 19.10 4.82
C GLN A 221 10.42 19.82 4.15
N LEU A 222 10.79 21.00 4.65
CA LEU A 222 11.90 21.79 4.12
C LEU A 222 13.26 21.09 4.33
N ILE A 223 13.48 20.49 5.50
CA ILE A 223 14.70 19.71 5.80
C ILE A 223 14.81 18.53 4.84
N ASN A 224 13.72 17.77 4.65
CA ASN A 224 13.70 16.61 3.77
C ASN A 224 13.95 17.00 2.32
N SER A 225 13.29 18.05 1.82
CA SER A 225 13.54 18.59 0.47
C SER A 225 14.99 19.06 0.29
N THR A 226 15.58 19.67 1.32
CA THR A 226 16.99 20.11 1.27
C THR A 226 17.93 18.92 1.18
N ALA A 227 17.71 17.89 2.00
CA ALA A 227 18.50 16.66 1.98
C ALA A 227 18.42 15.97 0.60
N GLU A 228 17.22 15.79 0.06
CA GLU A 228 17.00 15.22 -1.28
C GLU A 228 17.72 16.04 -2.37
N ASN A 229 17.62 17.37 -2.34
CA ASN A 229 18.32 18.25 -3.28
C ASN A 229 19.84 18.11 -3.20
N THR A 230 20.42 17.93 -2.00
CA THR A 230 21.87 17.71 -1.88
C THR A 230 22.31 16.38 -2.49
N THR A 231 21.48 15.34 -2.37
CA THR A 231 21.73 14.02 -2.98
C THR A 231 21.65 14.11 -4.50
N ILE A 232 20.56 14.71 -5.02
CA ILE A 232 20.38 14.93 -6.47
C ILE A 232 21.54 15.75 -7.04
N LYS A 233 22.01 16.77 -6.32
CA LYS A 233 23.16 17.58 -6.75
C LYS A 233 24.45 16.78 -6.85
N LYS A 234 24.69 15.84 -5.94
CA LYS A 234 25.85 14.93 -5.98
C LYS A 234 25.74 13.96 -7.16
N GLU A 235 24.58 13.35 -7.36
CA GLU A 235 24.32 12.45 -8.49
C GLU A 235 24.45 13.14 -9.84
N ALA A 236 23.92 14.36 -9.97
CA ALA A 236 24.07 15.18 -11.17
C ALA A 236 25.54 15.50 -11.47
N LYS A 237 26.36 15.77 -10.44
CA LYS A 237 27.81 15.97 -10.59
C LYS A 237 28.49 14.70 -11.11
N LEU A 238 28.18 13.54 -10.53
CA LEU A 238 28.73 12.25 -10.95
C LEU A 238 28.34 11.92 -12.41
N LEU A 239 27.09 12.16 -12.78
CA LEU A 239 26.60 11.95 -14.15
C LEU A 239 27.31 12.89 -15.14
N LYS A 240 27.57 14.14 -14.75
CA LYS A 240 28.31 15.09 -15.59
C LYS A 240 29.75 14.62 -15.84
N GLU A 241 30.45 14.19 -14.78
CA GLU A 241 31.81 13.65 -14.89
C GLU A 241 31.84 12.40 -15.80
N LYS A 242 30.86 11.50 -15.66
CA LYS A 242 30.73 10.32 -16.52
C LYS A 242 30.45 10.69 -17.98
N ALA A 243 29.59 11.68 -18.23
CA ALA A 243 29.30 12.16 -19.58
C ALA A 243 30.52 12.79 -20.26
N GLU A 244 31.34 13.55 -19.53
CA GLU A 244 32.62 14.08 -20.04
C GLU A 244 33.60 12.96 -20.40
N SER A 245 33.72 11.94 -19.54
CA SER A 245 34.54 10.76 -19.85
C SER A 245 34.08 10.04 -21.12
N SER A 246 32.77 9.77 -21.25
CA SER A 246 32.22 9.11 -22.44
C SER A 246 32.37 9.95 -23.71
N LYS A 247 32.31 11.28 -23.60
CA LYS A 247 32.57 12.18 -24.73
C LYS A 247 34.02 12.06 -25.22
N ASN A 248 34.98 12.05 -24.31
CA ASN A 248 36.40 11.89 -24.66
C ASN A 248 36.66 10.54 -25.34
N GLU A 249 36.02 9.47 -24.85
CA GLU A 249 36.12 8.14 -25.45
C GLU A 249 35.50 8.10 -26.86
N ALA A 250 34.34 8.74 -27.07
CA ALA A 250 33.74 8.87 -28.39
C ALA A 250 34.63 9.65 -29.38
N ASP A 251 35.30 10.71 -28.92
CA ASP A 251 36.24 11.48 -29.75
C ASP A 251 37.48 10.65 -30.14
N LEU A 252 37.97 9.78 -29.24
CA LEU A 252 39.07 8.84 -29.55
C LEU A 252 38.63 7.81 -30.59
N LEU A 253 37.47 7.17 -30.40
CA LEU A 253 36.92 6.20 -31.35
C LEU A 253 36.68 6.82 -32.73
N LYS A 254 36.24 8.08 -32.79
CA LYS A 254 36.07 8.79 -34.05
C LYS A 254 37.40 8.96 -34.80
N LYS A 255 38.48 9.34 -34.11
CA LYS A 255 39.82 9.45 -34.72
C LYS A 255 40.32 8.09 -35.23
N GLU A 256 40.08 7.03 -34.46
CA GLU A 256 40.45 5.67 -34.85
C GLU A 256 39.69 5.22 -36.12
N ALA A 257 38.38 5.48 -36.18
CA ALA A 257 37.55 5.20 -37.35
C ALA A 257 38.01 5.97 -38.61
N GLU A 258 38.42 7.24 -38.46
CA GLU A 258 38.99 8.04 -39.55
C GLU A 258 40.32 7.46 -40.06
N SER A 259 41.17 6.97 -39.15
CA SER A 259 42.42 6.29 -39.51
C SER A 259 42.17 5.01 -40.30
N LEU A 260 41.29 4.15 -39.80
CA LEU A 260 40.91 2.89 -40.47
C LEU A 260 40.30 3.13 -41.86
N LYS A 261 39.51 4.21 -42.01
CA LYS A 261 38.93 4.59 -43.30
C LYS A 261 40.01 4.95 -44.33
N LYS A 262 41.07 5.67 -43.92
CA LYS A 262 42.20 6.00 -44.80
C LYS A 262 42.95 4.74 -45.22
N GLU A 263 43.22 3.85 -44.27
CA GLU A 263 43.92 2.59 -44.53
C GLU A 263 43.14 1.69 -45.49
N SER A 264 41.82 1.57 -45.28
CA SER A 264 40.92 0.86 -46.18
C SER A 264 40.94 1.42 -47.61
N GLY A 265 40.99 2.76 -47.76
CA GLY A 265 41.11 3.42 -49.05
C GLY A 265 42.41 3.04 -49.79
N SER A 266 43.55 3.08 -49.09
CA SER A 266 44.85 2.68 -49.64
C SER A 266 44.88 1.20 -50.05
N LEU A 267 44.29 0.32 -49.24
CA LEU A 267 44.16 -1.10 -49.56
C LEU A 267 43.30 -1.32 -50.81
N LYS A 268 42.23 -0.53 -50.99
CA LYS A 268 41.37 -0.60 -52.18
C LYS A 268 42.13 -0.20 -53.45
N GLU A 269 42.90 0.89 -53.42
CA GLU A 269 43.75 1.29 -54.55
C GLU A 269 44.80 0.22 -54.90
N THR A 270 45.40 -0.39 -53.87
CA THR A 270 46.35 -1.50 -54.05
C THR A 270 45.68 -2.71 -54.72
N LEU A 271 44.46 -3.04 -54.29
CA LEU A 271 43.67 -4.14 -54.85
C LEU A 271 43.31 -3.89 -56.31
N ASP A 272 42.82 -2.69 -56.65
CA ASP A 272 42.48 -2.31 -58.02
C ASP A 272 43.71 -2.40 -58.94
N THR A 273 44.88 -1.96 -58.44
CA THR A 273 46.15 -2.08 -59.16
C THR A 273 46.51 -3.55 -59.40
N LYS A 274 46.40 -4.42 -58.39
CA LYS A 274 46.64 -5.87 -58.55
C LYS A 274 45.65 -6.52 -59.51
N ASN A 275 44.38 -6.14 -59.50
CA ASN A 275 43.37 -6.65 -60.43
C ASN A 275 43.71 -6.28 -61.88
N LYS A 276 44.14 -5.04 -62.12
CA LYS A 276 44.64 -4.62 -63.44
C LYS A 276 45.84 -5.46 -63.89
N MET A 277 46.84 -5.65 -63.03
CA MET A 277 47.97 -6.53 -63.33
C MET A 277 47.53 -7.97 -63.64
N LEU A 278 46.62 -8.53 -62.86
CA LEU A 278 46.09 -9.89 -63.09
C LEU A 278 45.40 -10.01 -64.45
N SER A 279 44.62 -9.01 -64.84
CA SER A 279 43.97 -9.00 -66.16
C SER A 279 44.98 -8.94 -67.32
N ALA A 280 46.07 -8.19 -67.14
CA ALA A 280 47.17 -8.15 -68.10
C ALA A 280 47.88 -9.51 -68.19
N TYR A 281 48.20 -10.13 -67.04
CA TYR A 281 48.78 -11.47 -66.99
C TYR A 281 47.89 -12.53 -67.64
N LYS A 282 46.57 -12.50 -67.41
CA LYS A 282 45.62 -13.41 -68.08
C LYS A 282 45.66 -13.22 -69.60
N ALA A 283 45.59 -11.99 -70.09
CA ALA A 283 45.65 -11.71 -71.52
C ALA A 283 46.97 -12.15 -72.17
N GLU A 284 48.08 -12.05 -71.43
CA GLU A 284 49.39 -12.53 -71.89
C GLU A 284 49.49 -14.06 -71.90
N SER A 285 48.95 -14.73 -70.88
CA SER A 285 48.81 -16.19 -70.83
C SER A 285 47.97 -16.71 -72.01
N ASP A 286 46.82 -16.09 -72.29
CA ASP A 286 45.95 -16.46 -73.41
C ASP A 286 46.67 -16.32 -74.77
N LYS A 287 47.52 -15.28 -74.91
CA LYS A 287 48.35 -15.10 -76.12
C LYS A 287 49.40 -16.22 -76.24
N LEU A 288 50.02 -16.64 -75.14
CA LEU A 288 51.00 -17.73 -75.13
C LEU A 288 50.34 -19.08 -75.46
N GLU A 289 49.15 -19.37 -74.91
CA GLU A 289 48.37 -20.57 -75.26
C GLU A 289 48.00 -20.63 -76.74
N LYS A 290 47.53 -19.51 -77.32
CA LYS A 290 47.26 -19.43 -78.77
C LYS A 290 48.50 -19.71 -79.61
N LYS A 291 49.67 -19.18 -79.19
CA LYS A 291 50.95 -19.45 -79.87
C LYS A 291 51.35 -20.92 -79.78
N ALA A 292 51.19 -21.56 -78.61
CA ALA A 292 51.46 -22.97 -78.42
C ALA A 292 50.52 -23.85 -79.26
N GLY A 293 49.23 -23.49 -79.36
CA GLY A 293 48.25 -24.17 -80.21
C GLY A 293 48.59 -24.07 -81.71
N ILE A 294 49.00 -22.90 -82.19
CA ILE A 294 49.44 -22.71 -83.59
C ILE A 294 50.68 -23.57 -83.89
N ASN A 295 51.65 -23.64 -82.98
CA ASN A 295 52.84 -24.48 -83.16
C ASN A 295 52.49 -25.98 -83.20
N ASN A 296 51.50 -26.43 -82.43
CA ASN A 296 51.01 -27.82 -82.51
C ASN A 296 50.28 -28.12 -83.83
N VAL A 297 49.55 -27.16 -84.42
CA VAL A 297 48.91 -27.34 -85.73
C VAL A 297 49.96 -27.39 -86.85
N ILE A 298 51.00 -26.56 -86.79
CA ILE A 298 52.12 -26.60 -87.75
C ILE A 298 52.87 -27.94 -87.69
N ALA A 299 52.97 -28.56 -86.51
CA ALA A 299 53.59 -29.88 -86.33
C ALA A 299 52.74 -31.05 -86.85
N ILE A 300 51.44 -30.86 -87.12
CA ILE A 300 50.53 -31.90 -87.67
C ILE A 300 50.42 -31.81 -89.20
N VAL A 301 50.87 -30.71 -89.81
CA VAL A 301 50.76 -30.45 -91.27
C VAL A 301 52.09 -30.72 -92.03
N HIS A 302 53.10 -31.27 -91.35
CA HIS A 302 54.29 -31.87 -91.96
C HIS A 302 54.36 -33.35 -91.62
#